data_AF-A0A5R9EVR1-F1
#
_entry.id   AF-A0A5R9EVR1-F1
#
_cell.length_a   1.000
_cell.length_b   1.000
_cell.length_c   1.000
_cell.angle_alpha   90.00
_cell.angle_beta   90.00
_cell.angle_gamma   90.00
#
_symmetry.space_group_name_H-M   'P 1'
#
loop_
_entity.id
_entity.type
_entity.pdbx_description
1 polymer ?
#
loop_
_entity_poly.entity_id
_entity_poly.type
_entity_poly.pdbx_seq_one_letter_code
_entity_poly.pdbx_strand_id
1 'polypeptide(L)'
;MSNKDELKLKGHLDRETYSQINFSQKEKERVLVNVTSAKKRRKSKMPLVKKLALNAAAAIVLVGMGTFVYQEVQKNQEAVVDQPENSDEEALARDEAEDGPKPDIDKDVPDTTADGSSGPTDDKAWEDRTITEKFSTPNDPKNANEFIAQNNEIYQQPLPEQYADDPMHYYGIGASSLYYWLETTYKVEGTAIEKDFRNLKNLAAIVVLEEKERYAHLGLVNENPYDYKDQWKEPSDRMEQAHEYLKDLLNEINVAINEDGKGETKGYSYMLDGEKVKELQEFIGTDEEIKAMEIIED
;
A
#
# COMPACT_ATOMS: atom_id res chain seq x y z
N MET A 1 1.41 33.15 -5.94
CA MET A 1 1.06 33.00 -7.38
C MET A 1 0.87 34.38 -7.99
N SER A 2 1.33 34.65 -9.22
CA SER A 2 0.94 35.90 -9.90
C SER A 2 -0.42 35.74 -10.57
N ASN A 3 -1.22 36.79 -10.67
CA ASN A 3 -2.54 36.75 -11.34
C ASN A 3 -2.46 36.23 -12.79
N LYS A 4 -1.28 36.32 -13.41
CA LYS A 4 -1.02 35.84 -14.78
C LYS A 4 -0.90 34.31 -14.88
N ASP A 5 -0.45 33.66 -13.81
CA ASP A 5 -0.31 32.20 -13.75
C ASP A 5 -1.66 31.53 -13.45
N GLU A 6 -2.48 32.19 -12.64
CA GLU A 6 -3.86 31.77 -12.33
C GLU A 6 -4.77 31.81 -13.57
N LEU A 7 -4.63 32.86 -14.40
CA LEU A 7 -5.41 33.02 -15.64
C LEU A 7 -5.07 31.98 -16.70
N LYS A 8 -3.81 31.50 -16.74
CA LYS A 8 -3.40 30.43 -17.66
C LYS A 8 -3.91 29.06 -17.20
N LEU A 9 -3.94 28.81 -15.89
CA LEU A 9 -4.51 27.58 -15.34
C LEU A 9 -6.02 27.50 -15.65
N LYS A 10 -6.74 28.62 -15.47
CA LYS A 10 -8.18 28.75 -15.78
C LYS A 10 -8.52 28.63 -17.27
N GLY A 11 -7.55 28.81 -18.17
CA GLY A 11 -7.75 28.63 -19.61
C GLY A 11 -7.60 27.19 -20.11
N HIS A 12 -7.14 26.28 -19.26
CA HIS A 12 -6.85 24.88 -19.61
C HIS A 12 -7.81 23.86 -18.98
N LEU A 13 -8.66 24.31 -18.05
CA LEU A 13 -9.70 23.51 -17.43
C LEU A 13 -11.03 24.20 -17.76
N ASP A 14 -12.02 23.45 -18.26
CA ASP A 14 -13.34 24.04 -18.49
C ASP A 14 -13.89 24.56 -17.17
N ARG A 15 -14.54 25.72 -17.23
CA ARG A 15 -14.94 26.54 -16.07
C ARG A 15 -15.89 25.76 -15.15
N GLU A 16 -16.66 24.84 -15.73
CA GLU A 16 -17.57 23.94 -15.04
C GLU A 16 -16.80 22.88 -14.23
N THR A 17 -15.85 22.18 -14.86
CA THR A 17 -14.99 21.17 -14.22
C THR A 17 -14.12 21.76 -13.11
N TYR A 18 -13.60 22.98 -13.30
CA TYR A 18 -12.78 23.63 -12.27
C TYR A 18 -13.60 24.10 -11.06
N SER A 19 -14.86 24.46 -11.27
CA SER A 19 -15.74 24.96 -10.20
C SER A 19 -16.28 23.85 -9.29
N GLN A 20 -16.26 22.60 -9.75
CA GLN A 20 -16.73 21.45 -8.99
C GLN A 20 -15.63 20.78 -8.17
N ILE A 21 -14.36 21.13 -8.39
CA ILE A 21 -13.21 20.55 -7.67
C ILE A 21 -12.67 21.56 -6.65
N ASN A 22 -12.97 21.32 -5.37
CA ASN A 22 -12.43 22.11 -4.27
C ASN A 22 -11.04 21.60 -3.87
N PHE A 23 -10.01 22.03 -4.60
CA PHE A 23 -8.63 21.84 -4.15
C PHE A 23 -8.29 22.79 -3.00
N SER A 24 -7.69 22.25 -1.93
CA SER A 24 -6.95 23.05 -0.95
C SER A 24 -5.80 23.80 -1.65
N GLN A 25 -5.33 24.90 -1.06
CA GLN A 25 -4.23 25.68 -1.66
C GLN A 25 -2.97 24.84 -1.89
N LYS A 26 -2.71 23.86 -1.01
CA LYS A 26 -1.56 22.95 -1.08
C LYS A 26 -1.65 21.94 -2.23
N GLU A 27 -2.86 21.54 -2.62
CA GLU A 27 -3.08 20.66 -3.77
C GLU A 27 -2.92 21.40 -5.10
N LYS A 28 -3.39 22.66 -5.15
CA LYS A 28 -3.16 23.54 -6.31
C LYS A 28 -1.67 23.72 -6.59
N GLU A 29 -0.86 23.89 -5.55
CA GLU A 29 0.59 24.01 -5.66
C GLU A 29 1.26 22.71 -6.15
N ARG A 30 0.81 21.54 -5.66
CA ARG A 30 1.33 20.23 -6.09
C ARG A 30 1.06 19.93 -7.56
N VAL A 31 -0.17 20.15 -8.01
CA VAL A 31 -0.54 19.97 -9.43
C VAL A 31 0.32 20.86 -10.33
N LEU A 32 0.59 22.10 -9.89
CA LEU A 32 1.40 23.05 -10.64
C LEU A 32 2.87 22.63 -10.75
N VAL A 33 3.47 22.10 -9.67
CA VAL A 33 4.86 21.61 -9.66
C VAL A 33 5.02 20.42 -10.61
N ASN A 34 4.06 19.49 -10.62
CA ASN A 34 4.11 18.31 -11.49
C ASN A 34 3.91 18.65 -12.97
N VAL A 35 3.03 19.60 -13.28
CA VAL A 35 2.83 20.09 -14.66
C VAL A 35 4.07 20.84 -15.18
N THR A 36 4.75 21.58 -14.31
CA THR A 36 5.93 22.38 -14.70
C THR A 36 7.22 21.56 -14.78
N SER A 37 7.40 20.53 -13.95
CA SER A 37 8.57 19.64 -13.97
C SER A 37 8.56 18.67 -15.16
N ALA A 38 7.38 18.20 -15.58
CA ALA A 38 7.19 17.37 -16.78
C ALA A 38 7.66 18.05 -18.07
N LYS A 39 7.66 19.39 -18.13
CA LYS A 39 8.16 20.17 -19.28
C LYS A 39 9.68 20.09 -19.47
N LYS A 40 10.46 19.73 -18.44
CA LYS A 40 11.93 19.73 -18.51
C LYS A 40 12.53 18.42 -19.05
N ARG A 41 11.77 17.32 -19.11
CA ARG A 41 12.29 16.02 -19.57
C ARG A 41 11.71 15.61 -20.94
N ARG A 42 12.59 15.73 -21.95
CA ARG A 42 12.63 15.02 -23.25
C ARG A 42 11.79 15.51 -24.45
N LYS A 43 12.51 15.60 -25.57
CA LYS A 43 12.07 15.84 -26.95
C LYS A 43 11.43 14.56 -27.51
N SER A 44 10.12 14.55 -27.73
CA SER A 44 9.40 13.49 -28.46
C SER A 44 8.25 14.10 -29.26
N LYS A 45 8.13 13.71 -30.53
CA LYS A 45 7.22 14.27 -31.56
C LYS A 45 5.77 13.76 -31.42
N MET A 46 5.07 14.16 -30.38
CA MET A 46 3.62 13.94 -30.27
C MET A 46 2.97 15.25 -29.79
N PRO A 47 1.74 15.56 -30.23
CA PRO A 47 1.09 16.81 -29.89
C PRO A 47 0.90 16.95 -28.38
N LEU A 48 1.40 18.08 -27.85
CA LEU A 48 1.60 18.38 -26.43
C LEU A 48 0.32 18.20 -25.57
N VAL A 49 -0.84 18.45 -26.17
CA VAL A 49 -2.15 18.48 -25.48
C VAL A 49 -2.63 17.07 -25.12
N LYS A 50 -2.40 16.07 -25.98
CA LYS A 50 -2.81 14.68 -25.71
C LYS A 50 -1.94 14.01 -24.65
N LYS A 51 -0.65 14.37 -24.58
CA LYS A 51 0.30 13.80 -23.60
C LYS A 51 0.14 14.36 -22.18
N LEU A 52 -0.20 15.65 -22.06
CA LEU A 52 -0.45 16.29 -20.77
C LEU A 52 -1.73 15.78 -20.11
N ALA A 53 -2.78 15.52 -20.89
CA ALA A 53 -4.01 14.91 -20.37
C ALA A 53 -3.77 13.45 -19.90
N LEU A 54 -3.01 12.66 -20.68
CA LEU A 54 -2.80 11.23 -20.41
C LEU A 54 -2.01 10.96 -19.12
N ASN A 55 -0.90 11.68 -18.93
CA ASN A 55 -0.03 11.46 -17.76
C ASN A 55 -0.54 12.19 -16.51
N ALA A 56 -1.29 13.29 -16.66
CA ALA A 56 -1.93 13.94 -15.52
C ALA A 56 -3.12 13.09 -15.04
N ALA A 57 -3.97 12.56 -15.93
CA ALA A 57 -5.10 11.72 -15.53
C ALA A 57 -4.64 10.42 -14.83
N ALA A 58 -3.67 9.69 -15.39
CA ALA A 58 -3.19 8.44 -14.78
C ALA A 58 -2.43 8.65 -13.44
N ALA A 59 -1.65 9.73 -13.32
CA ALA A 59 -0.96 10.05 -12.06
C ALA A 59 -1.91 10.64 -11.00
N ILE A 60 -2.96 11.38 -11.41
CA ILE A 60 -3.99 11.90 -10.50
C ILE A 60 -4.89 10.76 -10.00
N VAL A 61 -5.14 9.73 -10.80
CA VAL A 61 -5.92 8.55 -10.37
C VAL A 61 -5.12 7.67 -9.40
N LEU A 62 -3.84 7.38 -9.66
CA LEU A 62 -3.04 6.48 -8.80
C LEU A 62 -2.47 7.16 -7.54
N VAL A 63 -2.01 8.41 -7.62
CA VAL A 63 -1.57 9.18 -6.42
C VAL A 63 -2.79 9.70 -5.66
N GLY A 64 -3.89 9.99 -6.38
CA GLY A 64 -5.17 10.36 -5.79
C GLY A 64 -5.77 9.21 -5.01
N MET A 65 -5.98 8.01 -5.56
CA MET A 65 -6.66 6.92 -4.83
C MET A 65 -5.94 6.54 -3.52
N GLY A 66 -4.61 6.43 -3.51
CA GLY A 66 -3.86 6.17 -2.29
C GLY A 66 -3.97 7.30 -1.26
N THR A 67 -3.95 8.57 -1.70
CA THR A 67 -4.14 9.72 -0.79
C THR A 67 -5.62 10.01 -0.48
N PHE A 68 -6.57 9.57 -1.29
CA PHE A 68 -8.00 9.84 -1.16
C PHE A 68 -8.66 8.79 -0.28
N VAL A 69 -8.31 7.50 -0.42
CA VAL A 69 -8.67 6.49 0.60
C VAL A 69 -8.05 6.88 1.94
N TYR A 70 -6.78 7.29 1.96
CA TYR A 70 -6.11 7.74 3.18
C TYR A 70 -6.73 9.02 3.78
N GLN A 71 -7.03 10.04 2.97
CA GLN A 71 -7.63 11.29 3.42
C GLN A 71 -9.10 11.13 3.83
N GLU A 72 -9.88 10.28 3.17
CA GLU A 72 -11.28 10.07 3.52
C GLU A 72 -11.39 9.23 4.81
N VAL A 73 -10.50 8.25 5.01
CA VAL A 73 -10.35 7.54 6.29
C VAL A 73 -9.93 8.50 7.41
N GLN A 74 -8.96 9.40 7.19
CA GLN A 74 -8.56 10.39 8.20
C GLN A 74 -9.63 11.45 8.49
N LYS A 75 -10.35 11.96 7.49
CA LYS A 75 -11.47 12.91 7.71
C LYS A 75 -12.58 12.31 8.57
N ASN A 76 -12.85 11.01 8.43
CA ASN A 76 -13.85 10.33 9.25
C ASN A 76 -13.37 10.10 10.69
N GLN A 77 -12.07 10.03 10.94
CA GLN A 77 -11.52 10.00 12.31
C GLN A 77 -11.66 11.35 13.04
N GLU A 78 -11.50 12.49 12.34
CA GLU A 78 -11.69 13.82 12.93
C GLU A 78 -13.17 14.13 13.26
N ALA A 79 -14.12 13.49 12.58
CA ALA A 79 -15.55 13.71 12.79
C ALA A 79 -16.15 12.95 13.99
N VAL A 80 -15.42 11.97 14.55
CA VAL A 80 -15.92 11.09 15.63
C VAL A 80 -15.38 11.47 17.02
N VAL A 81 -14.42 12.38 17.11
CA VAL A 81 -13.88 12.86 18.39
C VAL A 81 -14.55 14.17 18.82
N ASP A 82 -15.83 14.06 19.16
CA ASP A 82 -16.45 14.95 20.16
C ASP A 82 -16.76 14.07 21.38
N GLN A 83 -15.84 14.03 22.34
CA GLN A 83 -16.15 13.58 23.70
C GLN A 83 -15.65 14.58 24.75
N PRO A 84 -16.40 14.68 25.88
CA PRO A 84 -16.26 15.77 26.84
C PRO A 84 -15.10 15.56 27.82
N GLU A 85 -14.60 16.70 28.32
CA GLU A 85 -13.70 16.85 29.46
C GLU A 85 -14.18 16.09 30.71
N ASN A 86 -13.30 15.32 31.38
CA ASN A 86 -12.79 15.62 32.72
C ASN A 86 -12.01 14.47 33.41
N SER A 87 -11.17 14.92 34.35
CA SER A 87 -10.57 14.27 35.53
C SER A 87 -9.20 13.58 35.42
N ASP A 88 -8.16 14.38 35.70
CA ASP A 88 -7.28 14.35 36.88
C ASP A 88 -6.49 13.09 37.29
N GLU A 89 -5.16 13.31 37.38
CA GLU A 89 -4.18 12.89 38.39
C GLU A 89 -4.13 11.43 38.89
N GLU A 90 -2.99 10.76 38.71
CA GLU A 90 -2.04 10.58 39.82
C GLU A 90 -0.66 10.09 39.36
N ALA A 91 0.37 10.74 39.88
CA ALA A 91 1.77 10.39 39.76
C ALA A 91 2.18 9.43 40.88
N LEU A 92 3.08 8.49 40.61
CA LEU A 92 3.93 7.91 41.66
C LEU A 92 5.25 7.38 41.08
N ALA A 93 6.32 8.04 41.53
CA ALA A 93 7.71 7.70 41.33
C ALA A 93 8.13 6.50 42.18
N ARG A 94 9.17 5.77 41.74
CA ARG A 94 10.08 5.07 42.65
C ARG A 94 11.48 4.89 42.08
N ASP A 95 12.43 5.15 42.96
CA ASP A 95 13.87 5.34 42.82
C ASP A 95 14.71 4.09 42.51
N GLU A 96 15.86 4.39 41.88
CA GLU A 96 17.25 3.94 42.08
C GLU A 96 17.55 2.68 42.94
N ALA A 97 18.45 1.79 42.48
CA ALA A 97 19.91 1.88 42.72
C ALA A 97 20.66 0.53 42.52
N GLU A 98 21.96 0.64 42.14
CA GLU A 98 23.10 -0.29 42.38
C GLU A 98 23.19 -1.63 41.60
N ASP A 99 24.36 -2.23 41.30
CA ASP A 99 25.79 -1.90 41.23
C ASP A 99 26.53 -3.20 40.80
N GLY A 100 27.29 -3.16 39.69
CA GLY A 100 28.41 -4.06 39.29
C GLY A 100 28.26 -5.60 39.20
N PRO A 101 29.26 -6.36 38.66
CA PRO A 101 30.53 -5.95 38.04
C PRO A 101 30.77 -6.48 36.59
N LYS A 102 31.72 -5.83 35.91
CA LYS A 102 32.34 -6.25 34.64
C LYS A 102 33.30 -7.44 34.81
N PRO A 103 33.46 -8.28 33.78
CA PRO A 103 34.72 -8.97 33.54
C PRO A 103 35.41 -8.49 32.26
N ASP A 104 36.69 -8.13 32.41
CA ASP A 104 37.67 -7.97 31.34
C ASP A 104 37.88 -9.30 30.61
N ILE A 105 37.84 -9.28 29.27
CA ILE A 105 38.35 -10.38 28.45
C ILE A 105 39.47 -9.82 27.58
N ASP A 106 40.63 -10.37 27.85
CA ASP A 106 41.91 -10.09 27.24
C ASP A 106 41.97 -10.56 25.79
N LYS A 107 42.82 -9.88 25.03
CA LYS A 107 43.08 -10.10 23.62
C LYS A 107 43.96 -11.32 23.44
N ASP A 108 43.52 -12.28 22.65
CA ASP A 108 44.43 -13.12 21.87
C ASP A 108 43.78 -13.53 20.55
N VAL A 109 44.35 -13.01 19.47
CA VAL A 109 44.11 -13.39 18.08
C VAL A 109 45.06 -14.53 17.74
N PRO A 110 44.54 -15.62 17.17
CA PRO A 110 45.24 -16.22 16.03
C PRO A 110 44.31 -16.51 14.85
N ASP A 111 44.71 -15.93 13.73
CA ASP A 111 44.84 -16.52 12.40
C ASP A 111 43.76 -17.48 11.86
N THR A 112 43.03 -16.95 10.88
CA THR A 112 42.62 -17.55 9.60
C THR A 112 42.60 -19.08 9.49
N THR A 113 41.42 -19.65 9.68
CA THR A 113 40.95 -20.77 8.84
C THR A 113 39.49 -20.52 8.52
N ALA A 114 39.23 -20.04 7.30
CA ALA A 114 37.88 -19.99 6.72
C ALA A 114 37.48 -21.43 6.38
N ASP A 115 37.04 -22.15 7.40
CA ASP A 115 36.27 -23.38 7.26
C ASP A 115 34.82 -22.98 7.01
N GLY A 116 34.24 -23.52 5.94
CA GLY A 116 32.87 -23.25 5.50
C GLY A 116 31.86 -23.87 6.46
N SER A 117 31.69 -23.24 7.61
CA SER A 117 30.57 -23.52 8.52
C SER A 117 29.33 -22.87 7.94
N SER A 118 28.63 -23.62 7.08
CA SER A 118 27.21 -23.41 6.85
C SER A 118 26.46 -23.76 8.14
N GLY A 119 26.49 -22.83 9.08
CA GLY A 119 25.48 -22.81 10.14
C GLY A 119 24.10 -22.75 9.49
N PRO A 120 23.04 -23.26 10.15
CA PRO A 120 21.69 -23.12 9.64
C PRO A 120 21.43 -21.63 9.42
N THR A 121 21.26 -21.23 8.15
CA THR A 121 20.77 -19.90 7.81
C THR A 121 19.43 -19.74 8.50
N ASP A 122 19.30 -18.70 9.33
CA ASP A 122 18.02 -18.34 9.93
C ASP A 122 17.10 -17.84 8.81
N ASP A 123 16.25 -18.71 8.28
CA ASP A 123 15.38 -18.44 7.14
C ASP A 123 14.36 -17.31 7.42
N LYS A 124 14.23 -16.88 8.70
CA LYS A 124 13.37 -15.78 9.16
C LYS A 124 14.12 -14.45 9.32
N ALA A 125 15.45 -14.46 9.27
CA ALA A 125 16.22 -13.23 9.25
C ALA A 125 15.89 -12.43 7.98
N TRP A 126 15.71 -11.13 8.11
CA TRP A 126 15.33 -10.28 7.00
C TRP A 126 15.80 -8.84 7.13
N GLU A 127 15.84 -8.14 6.00
CA GLU A 127 16.23 -6.74 5.88
C GLU A 127 15.18 -5.93 5.09
N ASP A 128 14.97 -4.69 5.52
CA ASP A 128 14.17 -3.71 4.78
C ASP A 128 14.97 -3.15 3.58
N ARG A 129 14.35 -3.17 2.40
CA ARG A 129 14.91 -2.65 1.14
C ARG A 129 14.01 -1.58 0.51
N THR A 130 13.18 -0.92 1.31
CA THR A 130 12.21 0.08 0.86
C THR A 130 12.88 1.23 0.11
N ILE A 131 12.29 1.60 -1.03
CA ILE A 131 12.80 2.66 -1.90
C ILE A 131 12.24 4.02 -1.46
N THR A 132 12.99 4.71 -0.61
CA THR A 132 12.51 5.92 0.08
C THR A 132 12.40 7.17 -0.80
N GLU A 133 13.01 7.18 -1.98
CA GLU A 133 12.97 8.30 -2.93
C GLU A 133 11.57 8.62 -3.46
N LYS A 134 10.60 7.71 -3.24
CA LYS A 134 9.23 7.81 -3.77
C LYS A 134 8.22 8.39 -2.78
N PHE A 135 8.60 8.64 -1.54
CA PHE A 135 7.68 9.19 -0.55
C PHE A 135 7.29 10.63 -0.90
N SER A 136 5.99 10.86 -0.93
CA SER A 136 5.36 12.09 -1.43
C SER A 136 4.75 12.91 -0.30
N THR A 137 4.52 12.30 0.88
CA THR A 137 3.94 12.97 2.04
C THR A 137 4.57 12.55 3.37
N PRO A 138 4.47 13.38 4.43
CA PRO A 138 4.93 13.02 5.77
C PRO A 138 4.23 11.80 6.40
N ASN A 139 3.07 11.42 5.85
CA ASN A 139 2.23 10.34 6.37
C ASN A 139 2.41 9.02 5.61
N ASP A 140 3.25 9.01 4.56
CA ASP A 140 3.56 7.79 3.83
C ASP A 140 4.44 6.89 4.72
N PRO A 141 4.18 5.58 4.78
CA PRO A 141 5.05 4.64 5.49
C PRO A 141 6.49 4.73 5.01
N LYS A 142 7.46 4.71 5.92
CA LYS A 142 8.87 4.92 5.58
C LYS A 142 9.63 3.63 5.30
N ASN A 143 9.07 2.51 5.71
CA ASN A 143 9.66 1.19 5.70
C ASN A 143 8.54 0.13 5.59
N ALA A 144 8.91 -1.12 5.35
CA ALA A 144 8.01 -2.26 5.24
C ALA A 144 7.21 -2.51 6.53
N ASN A 145 7.82 -2.32 7.71
CA ASN A 145 7.12 -2.44 9.01
C ASN A 145 5.91 -1.49 9.09
N GLU A 146 6.14 -0.19 8.88
CA GLU A 146 5.10 0.84 8.89
C GLU A 146 4.07 0.59 7.79
N PHE A 147 4.49 0.13 6.60
CA PHE A 147 3.60 -0.15 5.49
C PHE A 147 2.65 -1.29 5.81
N ILE A 148 3.17 -2.40 6.33
CA ILE A 148 2.36 -3.55 6.74
C ILE A 148 1.44 -3.18 7.90
N ALA A 149 1.93 -2.49 8.92
CA ALA A 149 1.12 -2.06 10.07
C ALA A 149 -0.04 -1.17 9.64
N GLN A 150 0.24 -0.15 8.82
CA GLN A 150 -0.77 0.78 8.32
C GLN A 150 -1.84 0.06 7.48
N ASN A 151 -1.44 -0.84 6.57
CA ASN A 151 -2.42 -1.55 5.77
C ASN A 151 -3.20 -2.57 6.62
N ASN A 152 -2.57 -3.25 7.57
CA ASN A 152 -3.27 -4.15 8.48
C ASN A 152 -4.37 -3.41 9.26
N GLU A 153 -4.05 -2.22 9.79
CA GLU A 153 -5.04 -1.37 10.48
C GLU A 153 -6.22 -1.02 9.56
N ILE A 154 -5.96 -0.59 8.32
CA ILE A 154 -7.01 -0.24 7.35
C ILE A 154 -7.96 -1.42 7.11
N TYR A 155 -7.43 -2.64 6.97
CA TYR A 155 -8.24 -3.85 6.74
C TYR A 155 -8.98 -4.35 7.98
N GLN A 156 -8.67 -3.82 9.17
CA GLN A 156 -9.41 -4.09 10.41
C GLN A 156 -10.49 -3.04 10.70
N GLN A 157 -10.45 -1.88 10.04
CA GLN A 157 -11.47 -0.85 10.22
C GLN A 157 -12.82 -1.31 9.66
N PRO A 158 -13.94 -0.83 10.24
CA PRO A 158 -15.25 -1.10 9.69
C PRO A 158 -15.35 -0.56 8.26
N LEU A 159 -16.07 -1.29 7.41
CA LEU A 159 -16.35 -0.86 6.05
C LEU A 159 -17.00 0.54 6.05
N PRO A 160 -16.50 1.51 5.27
CA PRO A 160 -17.14 2.81 5.18
C PRO A 160 -18.56 2.70 4.59
N GLU A 161 -19.50 3.45 5.16
CA GLU A 161 -20.93 3.37 4.81
C GLU A 161 -21.21 3.56 3.31
N GLN A 162 -20.43 4.42 2.63
CA GLN A 162 -20.56 4.67 1.19
C GLN A 162 -20.27 3.45 0.30
N TYR A 163 -19.65 2.40 0.85
CA TYR A 163 -19.36 1.13 0.17
C TYR A 163 -20.19 -0.02 0.72
N ALA A 164 -21.18 0.24 1.59
CA ALA A 164 -22.01 -0.81 2.17
C ALA A 164 -22.76 -1.65 1.12
N ASP A 165 -23.12 -1.03 -0.01
CA ASP A 165 -23.81 -1.70 -1.12
C ASP A 165 -22.87 -2.55 -2.00
N ASP A 166 -21.56 -2.27 -1.98
CA ASP A 166 -20.54 -3.04 -2.71
C ASP A 166 -19.20 -3.01 -1.95
N PRO A 167 -19.06 -3.86 -0.91
CA PRO A 167 -17.83 -3.94 -0.11
C PRO A 167 -16.61 -4.34 -0.94
N MET A 168 -16.81 -5.21 -1.94
CA MET A 168 -15.70 -5.73 -2.74
C MET A 168 -15.07 -4.67 -3.62
N HIS A 169 -15.82 -3.66 -4.03
CA HIS A 169 -15.23 -2.49 -4.70
C HIS A 169 -14.24 -1.74 -3.79
N TYR A 170 -14.59 -1.51 -2.51
CA TYR A 170 -13.69 -0.88 -1.54
C TYR A 170 -12.39 -1.69 -1.38
N TYR A 171 -12.53 -3.00 -1.24
CA TYR A 171 -11.37 -3.90 -1.14
C TYR A 171 -10.55 -3.97 -2.43
N GLY A 172 -11.18 -3.85 -3.60
CA GLY A 172 -10.51 -3.74 -4.90
C GLY A 172 -9.60 -2.51 -5.00
N ILE A 173 -10.05 -1.37 -4.46
CA ILE A 173 -9.23 -0.14 -4.38
C ILE A 173 -8.03 -0.36 -3.43
N GLY A 174 -8.28 -0.98 -2.28
CA GLY A 174 -7.23 -1.33 -1.30
C GLY A 174 -6.18 -2.27 -1.90
N ALA A 175 -6.61 -3.34 -2.56
CA ALA A 175 -5.75 -4.30 -3.23
C ALA A 175 -4.95 -3.65 -4.37
N SER A 176 -5.55 -2.77 -5.17
CA SER A 176 -4.86 -1.99 -6.21
C SER A 176 -3.68 -1.19 -5.63
N SER A 177 -3.91 -0.54 -4.49
CA SER A 177 -2.88 0.24 -3.80
C SER A 177 -1.77 -0.68 -3.28
N LEU A 178 -2.12 -1.75 -2.57
CA LEU A 178 -1.16 -2.74 -2.07
C LEU A 178 -0.29 -3.32 -3.19
N TYR A 179 -0.90 -3.80 -4.28
CA TYR A 179 -0.22 -4.35 -5.43
C TYR A 179 0.83 -3.38 -5.99
N TYR A 180 0.41 -2.13 -6.25
CA TYR A 180 1.30 -1.10 -6.79
C TYR A 180 2.49 -0.81 -5.86
N TRP A 181 2.23 -0.68 -4.57
CA TRP A 181 3.25 -0.31 -3.58
C TRP A 181 4.24 -1.45 -3.28
N LEU A 182 3.76 -2.69 -3.20
CA LEU A 182 4.59 -3.89 -3.09
C LEU A 182 5.45 -4.09 -4.34
N GLU A 183 4.92 -3.77 -5.52
CA GLU A 183 5.67 -3.89 -6.78
C GLU A 183 6.76 -2.82 -6.89
N THR A 184 6.51 -1.61 -6.42
CA THR A 184 7.36 -0.46 -6.78
C THR A 184 8.19 0.15 -5.65
N THR A 185 7.83 -0.04 -4.39
CA THR A 185 8.39 0.77 -3.28
C THR A 185 8.82 -0.07 -2.09
N TYR A 186 7.94 -0.86 -1.49
CA TYR A 186 8.25 -1.62 -0.27
C TYR A 186 8.82 -2.97 -0.65
N LYS A 187 10.13 -3.11 -0.44
CA LYS A 187 10.90 -4.31 -0.73
C LYS A 187 11.51 -4.83 0.56
N VAL A 188 11.65 -6.14 0.61
CA VAL A 188 12.25 -6.87 1.73
C VAL A 188 13.26 -7.85 1.13
N GLU A 189 14.27 -8.20 1.90
CA GLU A 189 15.22 -9.25 1.58
C GLU A 189 15.23 -10.27 2.71
N GLY A 190 15.09 -11.55 2.40
CA GLY A 190 14.99 -12.63 3.39
C GLY A 190 14.06 -13.75 2.91
N THR A 191 14.44 -15.01 3.13
CA THR A 191 13.80 -16.17 2.49
C THR A 191 12.30 -16.28 2.78
N ALA A 192 11.89 -16.17 4.05
CA ALA A 192 10.49 -16.28 4.44
C ALA A 192 9.69 -15.01 4.10
N ILE A 193 10.20 -13.83 4.44
CA ILE A 193 9.48 -12.56 4.23
C ILE A 193 9.27 -12.25 2.74
N GLU A 194 10.22 -12.58 1.87
CA GLU A 194 10.07 -12.35 0.42
C GLU A 194 8.97 -13.22 -0.18
N LYS A 195 8.78 -14.44 0.35
CA LYS A 195 7.68 -15.31 -0.07
C LYS A 195 6.35 -14.75 0.41
N ASP A 196 6.28 -14.27 1.65
CA ASP A 196 5.08 -13.64 2.19
C ASP A 196 4.70 -12.37 1.42
N PHE A 197 5.65 -11.48 1.15
CA PHE A 197 5.42 -10.27 0.34
C PHE A 197 4.98 -10.62 -1.10
N ARG A 198 5.55 -11.68 -1.68
CA ARG A 198 5.14 -12.16 -3.00
C ARG A 198 3.72 -12.70 -2.99
N ASN A 199 3.37 -13.53 -2.01
CA ASN A 199 2.02 -14.05 -1.85
C ASN A 199 1.02 -12.90 -1.66
N LEU A 200 1.34 -11.92 -0.80
CA LEU A 200 0.52 -10.74 -0.57
C LEU A 200 0.29 -9.94 -1.87
N LYS A 201 1.34 -9.73 -2.66
CA LYS A 201 1.25 -9.05 -3.95
C LYS A 201 0.37 -9.83 -4.93
N ASN A 202 0.56 -11.15 -5.01
CA ASN A 202 -0.17 -12.03 -5.92
C ASN A 202 -1.67 -12.10 -5.57
N LEU A 203 -2.03 -12.15 -4.29
CA LEU A 203 -3.42 -12.06 -3.84
C LEU A 203 -4.04 -10.71 -4.23
N ALA A 204 -3.29 -9.61 -4.03
CA ALA A 204 -3.74 -8.29 -4.42
C ALA A 204 -3.98 -8.21 -5.94
N ALA A 205 -3.10 -8.82 -6.75
CA ALA A 205 -3.27 -8.91 -8.20
C ALA A 205 -4.56 -9.67 -8.58
N ILE A 206 -4.86 -10.80 -7.93
CA ILE A 206 -6.10 -11.56 -8.19
C ILE A 206 -7.32 -10.68 -7.91
N VAL A 207 -7.37 -9.99 -6.77
CA VAL A 207 -8.51 -9.10 -6.44
C VAL A 207 -8.66 -7.99 -7.49
N VAL A 208 -7.56 -7.38 -7.94
CA VAL A 208 -7.58 -6.32 -8.96
C VAL A 208 -8.07 -6.82 -10.32
N LEU A 209 -7.61 -7.99 -10.74
CA LEU A 209 -8.00 -8.58 -12.03
C LEU A 209 -9.48 -9.00 -12.02
N GLU A 210 -9.93 -9.65 -10.95
CA GLU A 210 -11.33 -10.07 -10.81
C GLU A 210 -12.27 -8.85 -10.71
N GLU A 211 -11.88 -7.78 -10.02
CA GLU A 211 -12.62 -6.51 -10.00
C GLU A 211 -12.77 -5.93 -11.42
N LYS A 212 -11.70 -5.99 -12.23
CA LYS A 212 -11.74 -5.52 -13.62
C LYS A 212 -12.70 -6.35 -14.47
N GLU A 213 -12.73 -7.67 -14.27
CA GLU A 213 -13.65 -8.59 -14.97
C GLU A 213 -15.13 -8.29 -14.69
N ARG A 214 -15.44 -7.69 -13.53
CA ARG A 214 -16.83 -7.29 -13.20
C ARG A 214 -17.38 -6.29 -14.22
N TYR A 215 -16.54 -5.39 -14.73
CA TYR A 215 -16.95 -4.35 -15.69
C TYR A 215 -16.33 -4.50 -17.09
N ALA A 216 -15.47 -5.49 -17.34
CA ALA A 216 -14.81 -5.69 -18.64
C ALA A 216 -15.81 -5.81 -19.81
N HIS A 217 -16.97 -6.42 -19.57
CA HIS A 217 -18.03 -6.61 -20.56
C HIS A 217 -18.66 -5.30 -21.09
N LEU A 218 -18.48 -4.18 -20.38
CA LEU A 218 -18.97 -2.86 -20.80
C LEU A 218 -18.12 -2.26 -21.93
N GLY A 219 -16.91 -2.78 -22.18
CA GLY A 219 -16.06 -2.32 -23.28
C GLY A 219 -15.65 -0.85 -23.17
N LEU A 220 -15.50 -0.35 -21.94
CA LEU A 220 -15.24 1.06 -21.66
C LEU A 220 -13.86 1.48 -22.20
N VAL A 221 -13.81 2.63 -22.89
CA VAL A 221 -12.56 3.17 -23.46
C VAL A 221 -12.40 4.63 -23.05
N ASN A 222 -11.42 4.90 -22.16
CA ASN A 222 -11.19 6.22 -21.55
C ASN A 222 -12.36 6.76 -20.71
N GLU A 223 -13.18 5.87 -20.17
CA GLU A 223 -14.28 6.20 -19.28
C GLU A 223 -13.98 5.65 -17.89
N ASN A 224 -14.57 6.26 -16.86
CA ASN A 224 -14.44 5.76 -15.49
C ASN A 224 -15.43 4.60 -15.29
N PRO A 225 -14.96 3.38 -14.98
CA PRO A 225 -15.85 2.24 -14.76
C PRO A 225 -16.91 2.47 -13.68
N TYR A 226 -16.59 3.30 -12.68
CA TYR A 226 -17.48 3.58 -11.55
C TYR A 226 -18.76 4.33 -11.95
N ASP A 227 -18.74 5.07 -13.06
CA ASP A 227 -19.94 5.75 -13.59
C ASP A 227 -21.02 4.76 -14.04
N TYR A 228 -20.66 3.47 -14.16
CA TYR A 228 -21.49 2.35 -14.59
C TYR A 228 -21.60 1.25 -13.52
N LYS A 229 -21.37 1.59 -12.24
CA LYS A 229 -21.33 0.61 -11.13
C LYS A 229 -22.57 -0.27 -11.01
N ASP A 230 -23.72 0.27 -11.39
CA ASP A 230 -25.02 -0.41 -11.40
C ASP A 230 -25.12 -1.50 -12.49
N GLN A 231 -24.16 -1.56 -13.40
CA GLN A 231 -24.06 -2.57 -14.46
C GLN A 231 -22.90 -3.55 -14.23
N TRP A 232 -22.16 -3.42 -13.15
CA TRP A 232 -21.09 -4.35 -12.83
C TRP A 232 -21.67 -5.72 -12.49
N LYS A 233 -20.93 -6.78 -12.85
CA LYS A 233 -21.26 -8.12 -12.34
C LYS A 233 -20.97 -8.18 -10.84
N GLU A 234 -21.64 -9.10 -10.16
CA GLU A 234 -21.29 -9.46 -8.79
C GLU A 234 -19.82 -9.91 -8.69
N PRO A 235 -19.16 -9.71 -7.54
CA PRO A 235 -17.86 -10.29 -7.26
C PRO A 235 -17.86 -11.81 -7.46
N SER A 236 -16.72 -12.36 -7.88
CA SER A 236 -16.55 -13.82 -7.95
C SER A 236 -16.16 -14.38 -6.58
N ASP A 237 -16.51 -15.64 -6.32
CA ASP A 237 -16.04 -16.38 -5.12
C ASP A 237 -14.51 -16.33 -5.00
N ARG A 238 -13.79 -16.30 -6.14
CA ARG A 238 -12.33 -16.20 -6.18
C ARG A 238 -11.84 -14.83 -5.71
N MET A 239 -12.53 -13.76 -6.07
CA MET A 239 -12.21 -12.42 -5.60
C MET A 239 -12.40 -12.31 -4.08
N GLU A 240 -13.53 -12.81 -3.56
CA GLU A 240 -13.82 -12.81 -2.13
C GLU A 240 -12.79 -13.64 -1.35
N GLN A 241 -12.48 -14.85 -1.81
CA GLN A 241 -11.49 -15.71 -1.18
C GLN A 241 -10.07 -15.11 -1.22
N ALA A 242 -9.70 -14.45 -2.34
CA ALA A 242 -8.41 -13.77 -2.45
C ALA A 242 -8.32 -12.60 -1.47
N HIS A 243 -9.42 -11.86 -1.26
CA HIS A 243 -9.49 -10.78 -0.30
C HIS A 243 -9.32 -11.29 1.14
N GLU A 244 -10.01 -12.35 1.54
CA GLU A 244 -9.87 -12.94 2.88
C GLU A 244 -8.44 -13.42 3.14
N TYR A 245 -7.82 -14.12 2.18
CA TYR A 245 -6.41 -14.51 2.30
C TYR A 245 -5.46 -13.32 2.36
N LEU A 246 -5.73 -12.26 1.59
CA LEU A 246 -4.92 -11.05 1.61
C LEU A 246 -4.97 -10.41 3.01
N LYS A 247 -6.16 -10.32 3.60
CA LYS A 247 -6.37 -9.77 4.95
C LYS A 247 -5.66 -10.62 6.01
N ASP A 248 -5.87 -11.93 5.99
CA ASP A 248 -5.25 -12.84 6.96
C ASP A 248 -3.72 -12.84 6.86
N LEU A 249 -3.17 -12.91 5.64
CA LEU A 249 -1.72 -12.87 5.42
C LEU A 249 -1.12 -11.52 5.84
N LEU A 250 -1.79 -10.41 5.54
CA LEU A 250 -1.34 -9.07 5.95
C LEU A 250 -1.25 -8.96 7.48
N ASN A 251 -2.26 -9.47 8.19
CA ASN A 251 -2.24 -9.55 9.65
C ASN A 251 -1.09 -10.44 10.15
N GLU A 252 -0.88 -11.61 9.57
CA GLU A 252 0.21 -12.50 10.00
C GLU A 252 1.60 -11.90 9.75
N ILE A 253 1.82 -11.22 8.63
CA ILE A 253 3.07 -10.50 8.40
C ILE A 253 3.24 -9.40 9.47
N ASN A 254 2.17 -8.68 9.80
CA ASN A 254 2.21 -7.68 10.87
C ASN A 254 2.60 -8.30 12.23
N VAL A 255 1.97 -9.42 12.60
CA VAL A 255 2.31 -10.18 13.82
C VAL A 255 3.79 -10.58 13.81
N ALA A 256 4.29 -11.06 12.68
CA ALA A 256 5.67 -11.53 12.54
C ALA A 256 6.71 -10.41 12.69
N ILE A 257 6.51 -9.27 12.05
CA ILE A 257 7.54 -8.23 11.95
C ILE A 257 7.34 -7.03 12.88
N ASN A 258 6.13 -6.82 13.41
CA ASN A 258 5.79 -5.68 14.27
C ASN A 258 5.37 -6.08 15.69
N GLU A 259 4.96 -7.33 15.92
CA GLU A 259 4.41 -7.77 17.22
C GLU A 259 5.24 -8.89 17.88
N ASP A 260 6.52 -9.04 17.47
CA ASP A 260 7.43 -10.08 17.97
C ASP A 260 6.85 -11.51 17.89
N GLY A 261 6.03 -11.78 16.87
CA GLY A 261 5.35 -13.06 16.67
C GLY A 261 4.19 -13.33 17.63
N LYS A 262 3.70 -12.32 18.37
CA LYS A 262 2.61 -12.47 19.35
C LYS A 262 1.32 -11.84 18.82
N GLY A 263 0.42 -12.67 18.32
CA GLY A 263 -0.90 -12.25 17.88
C GLY A 263 -1.74 -13.43 17.41
N GLU A 264 -2.97 -13.16 16.97
CA GLU A 264 -3.81 -14.18 16.35
C GLU A 264 -3.31 -14.49 14.93
N THR A 265 -3.20 -15.77 14.60
CA THR A 265 -2.73 -16.26 13.30
C THR A 265 -3.67 -17.32 12.74
N LYS A 266 -3.70 -17.46 11.42
CA LYS A 266 -4.50 -18.45 10.68
C LYS A 266 -3.66 -19.51 9.98
N GLY A 267 -2.34 -19.31 9.93
CA GLY A 267 -1.32 -20.24 9.44
C GLY A 267 -0.93 -20.04 7.98
N TYR A 268 -1.03 -18.85 7.41
CA TYR A 268 -0.71 -18.61 5.99
C TYR A 268 0.68 -18.02 5.72
N SER A 269 1.38 -17.53 6.74
CA SER A 269 2.70 -16.88 6.64
C SER A 269 3.85 -17.86 6.77
N TYR A 270 4.85 -17.69 5.90
CA TYR A 270 6.16 -18.34 6.00
C TYR A 270 6.95 -17.86 7.21
N MET A 271 6.90 -16.58 7.57
CA MET A 271 7.62 -16.03 8.72
C MET A 271 7.21 -16.68 10.05
N LEU A 272 5.96 -17.14 10.13
CA LEU A 272 5.37 -17.78 11.30
C LEU A 272 5.27 -19.31 11.20
N ASP A 273 5.91 -19.93 10.20
CA ASP A 273 5.84 -21.37 9.93
C ASP A 273 4.40 -21.90 9.83
N GLY A 274 3.52 -21.14 9.17
CA GLY A 274 2.09 -21.45 9.11
C GLY A 274 1.75 -22.78 8.42
N GLU A 275 0.87 -23.57 9.04
CA GLU A 275 0.48 -24.89 8.51
C GLU A 275 -0.31 -24.85 7.18
N LYS A 276 -0.89 -23.71 6.81
CA LYS A 276 -1.73 -23.51 5.62
C LYS A 276 -1.03 -22.77 4.49
N VAL A 277 0.28 -22.53 4.61
CA VAL A 277 1.09 -21.95 3.53
C VAL A 277 0.88 -22.67 2.20
N LYS A 278 0.78 -24.02 2.22
CA LYS A 278 0.57 -24.82 1.01
C LYS A 278 -0.80 -24.59 0.38
N GLU A 279 -1.85 -24.48 1.19
CA GLU A 279 -3.22 -24.17 0.74
C GLU A 279 -3.25 -22.81 0.03
N LEU A 280 -2.62 -21.80 0.64
CA LEU A 280 -2.54 -20.47 0.05
C LEU A 280 -1.82 -20.50 -1.31
N GLN A 281 -0.71 -21.23 -1.40
CA GLN A 281 0.03 -21.35 -2.67
C GLN A 281 -0.75 -22.07 -3.75
N GLU A 282 -1.49 -23.12 -3.39
CA GLU A 282 -2.36 -23.82 -4.34
C GLU A 282 -3.48 -22.91 -4.86
N PHE A 283 -4.02 -22.03 -4.02
CA PHE A 283 -5.01 -21.03 -4.43
C PHE A 283 -4.41 -19.96 -5.38
N ILE A 284 -3.24 -19.43 -5.03
CA ILE A 284 -2.55 -18.40 -5.81
C ILE A 284 -2.14 -18.95 -7.19
N GLY A 285 -1.69 -20.20 -7.23
CA GLY A 285 -1.11 -20.81 -8.42
C GLY A 285 0.35 -20.38 -8.65
N THR A 286 0.82 -20.53 -9.88
CA THR A 286 2.18 -20.19 -10.28
C THR A 286 2.31 -18.73 -10.74
N ASP A 287 3.50 -18.14 -10.56
CA ASP A 287 3.80 -16.77 -11.03
C ASP A 287 3.59 -16.62 -12.56
N GLU A 288 3.71 -17.72 -13.32
CA GLU A 288 3.45 -17.75 -14.77
C GLU A 288 1.96 -17.68 -15.09
N GLU A 289 1.10 -18.36 -14.31
CA GLU A 289 -0.35 -18.24 -14.44
C GLU A 289 -0.82 -16.83 -14.10
N ILE A 290 -0.20 -16.19 -13.11
CA ILE A 290 -0.51 -14.80 -12.74
C ILE A 290 -0.07 -13.82 -13.82
N LYS A 291 1.17 -13.93 -14.31
CA LYS A 291 1.64 -13.11 -15.43
C LYS A 291 0.85 -13.36 -16.70
N ALA A 292 0.40 -14.58 -16.96
CA ALA A 292 -0.47 -14.87 -18.09
C ALA A 292 -1.82 -14.15 -17.96
N MET A 293 -2.37 -14.04 -16.75
CA MET A 293 -3.57 -13.22 -16.51
C MET A 293 -3.29 -11.71 -16.72
N GLU A 294 -2.09 -11.21 -16.38
CA GLU A 294 -1.70 -9.81 -16.63
C GLU A 294 -1.43 -9.49 -18.12
N ILE A 295 -0.90 -10.46 -18.90
CA ILE A 295 -0.43 -10.25 -20.29
C ILE A 295 -1.55 -10.33 -21.33
N ILE A 296 -2.69 -10.97 -21.04
CA ILE A 296 -3.78 -11.14 -22.01
C ILE A 296 -4.43 -9.81 -22.44
N GLU A 297 -4.09 -8.69 -21.80
CA GLU A 297 -4.84 -7.43 -21.92
C GLU A 297 -4.05 -6.18 -22.34
N ASP A 298 -2.80 -6.33 -22.81
CA ASP A 298 -2.06 -5.29 -23.57
C ASP A 298 -2.30 -5.40 -25.08
#